data_AF-A0A3C0BSZ7-F1
#
_entry.id   AF-A0A3C0BSZ7-F1
#
_cell.length_a   1.000
_cell.length_b   1.000
_cell.length_c   1.000
_cell.angle_alpha   90.00
_cell.angle_beta   90.00
_cell.angle_gamma   90.00
#
_symmetry.space_group_name_H-M   'P 1'
#
loop_
_entity.id
_entity.type
_entity.pdbx_description
1 polymer ?
#
loop_
_entity_poly.entity_id
_entity_poly.type
_entity_poly.pdbx_seq_one_letter_code
_entity_poly.pdbx_strand_id
1 'polypeptide(L)' 'GGKTIGNDEAFATALLEEEGVAVVHGAAFGLSPFFRISYATGIQALEEACRRIQRFCGNLS' A
#
# COMPACT_ATOMS: atom_id res chain seq x y z
N GLY A 1 16.27 -11.32 -4.15
CA GLY A 1 16.54 -10.04 -4.82
C GLY A 1 15.37 -9.14 -4.52
N GLY A 2 15.57 -8.05 -3.79
CA GLY A 2 14.50 -7.10 -3.47
C GLY A 2 14.17 -6.22 -4.67
N LYS A 3 12.91 -5.78 -4.77
CA LYS A 3 12.44 -4.79 -5.76
C LYS A 3 12.62 -3.40 -5.16
N THR A 4 13.31 -2.51 -5.85
CA THR A 4 13.44 -1.11 -5.41
C THR A 4 12.12 -0.39 -5.59
N ILE A 5 11.60 0.21 -4.51
CA ILE A 5 10.38 1.04 -4.54
C ILE A 5 10.79 2.49 -4.80
N GLY A 6 10.58 2.96 -6.03
CA GLY A 6 11.02 4.30 -6.46
C GLY A 6 9.92 5.38 -6.45
N ASN A 7 8.65 5.00 -6.41
CA ASN A 7 7.51 5.91 -6.44
C ASN A 7 6.26 5.28 -5.78
N ASP A 8 5.19 6.07 -5.67
CA ASP A 8 3.92 5.66 -5.07
C ASP A 8 3.20 4.55 -5.86
N GLU A 9 3.33 4.51 -7.19
CA GLU A 9 2.83 3.42 -8.04
C GLU A 9 3.54 2.09 -7.71
N ALA A 10 4.88 2.09 -7.69
CA ALA A 10 5.67 0.92 -7.34
C ALA A 10 5.37 0.43 -5.92
N PHE A 11 5.16 1.34 -4.98
CA PHE A 11 4.74 1.00 -3.61
C PHE A 11 3.37 0.31 -3.60
N ALA A 12 2.37 0.89 -4.29
CA ALA A 12 1.03 0.34 -4.36
C ALA A 12 1.00 -1.05 -5.02
N THR A 13 1.77 -1.24 -6.09
CA THR A 13 1.91 -2.55 -6.75
C THR A 13 2.59 -3.57 -5.84
N ALA A 14 3.70 -3.22 -5.19
CA ALA A 14 4.42 -4.14 -4.31
C ALA A 14 3.57 -4.54 -3.09
N LEU A 15 2.86 -3.59 -2.48
CA LEU A 15 1.93 -3.87 -1.37
C LEU A 15 0.80 -4.84 -1.79
N LEU A 16 0.29 -4.70 -3.01
CA LEU A 16 -0.71 -5.62 -3.56
C LEU A 16 -0.12 -7.00 -3.83
N GLU A 17 1.07 -7.08 -4.43
CA GLU A 17 1.75 -8.34 -4.77
C GLU A 17 2.15 -9.14 -3.53
N GLU A 18 2.66 -8.47 -2.48
CA GLU A 18 3.24 -9.13 -1.31
C GLU A 18 2.23 -9.40 -0.19
N GLU A 19 1.32 -8.46 0.09
CA GLU A 19 0.36 -8.57 1.20
C GLU A 19 -1.10 -8.67 0.75
N GLY A 20 -1.37 -8.54 -0.55
CA GLY A 20 -2.74 -8.58 -1.09
C GLY A 20 -3.59 -7.37 -0.70
N VAL A 21 -2.98 -6.21 -0.44
CA VAL A 21 -3.71 -4.98 -0.10
C VAL A 21 -3.70 -4.01 -1.28
N ALA A 22 -4.88 -3.81 -1.88
CA ALA A 22 -5.06 -2.87 -2.99
C ALA A 22 -5.24 -1.43 -2.48
N VAL A 23 -4.40 -0.51 -2.96
CA VAL A 23 -4.49 0.94 -2.71
C VAL A 23 -4.33 1.71 -4.01
N VAL A 24 -4.75 2.98 -4.04
CA VAL A 24 -4.57 3.85 -5.22
C VAL A 24 -3.39 4.78 -4.99
N HIS A 25 -2.38 4.71 -5.86
CA HIS A 25 -1.23 5.60 -5.83
C HIS A 25 -1.62 7.06 -6.10
N GLY A 26 -0.91 7.99 -5.47
CA GLY A 26 -1.24 9.42 -5.44
C GLY A 26 -1.03 10.12 -6.77
N ALA A 27 -0.10 9.64 -7.59
CA ALA A 27 0.08 10.11 -8.97
C ALA A 27 -1.22 10.05 -9.80
N ALA A 28 -2.12 9.09 -9.53
CA ALA A 28 -3.44 9.01 -10.17
C ALA A 28 -4.36 10.20 -9.84
N PHE A 29 -4.06 10.93 -8.76
CA PHE A 29 -4.75 12.15 -8.34
C PHE A 29 -3.91 13.42 -8.53
N GLY A 30 -2.75 13.32 -9.21
CA GLY A 30 -1.82 14.44 -9.39
C GLY A 30 -1.06 14.85 -8.12
N LEU A 31 -1.04 14.01 -7.08
CA LEU A 31 -0.36 14.31 -5.82
C LEU A 31 0.46 13.10 -5.32
N SER A 32 1.75 13.11 -5.68
CA SER A 32 2.75 12.19 -5.15
C SER A 32 3.55 12.85 -4.01
N PRO A 33 4.13 12.08 -3.07
CA PRO A 33 4.18 10.62 -2.98
C PRO A 33 3.20 10.08 -1.93
N PHE A 34 1.90 10.05 -2.25
CA PHE A 34 0.85 9.56 -1.35
C PHE A 34 0.16 8.33 -1.93
N PHE A 35 -0.66 7.65 -1.15
CA PHE A 35 -1.64 6.68 -1.65
C PHE A 35 -2.93 6.80 -0.86
N ARG A 36 -4.04 6.33 -1.42
CA ARG A 36 -5.38 6.47 -0.84
C ARG A 36 -5.94 5.10 -0.43
N ILE A 37 -6.48 5.05 0.77
CA ILE A 37 -7.26 3.92 1.30
C ILE A 37 -8.75 4.29 1.29
N SER A 38 -9.60 3.38 0.81
CA SER A 38 -11.04 3.46 1.06
C SER A 38 -11.34 2.82 2.42
N TYR A 39 -11.89 3.60 3.35
CA TYR A 39 -12.34 3.09 4.66
C TYR A 39 -13.84 2.76 4.70
N ALA A 40 -14.54 2.87 3.58
CA ALA A 40 -15.95 2.53 3.46
C ALA A 40 -16.16 1.00 3.38
N THR A 41 -15.68 0.28 4.40
CA THR A 41 -15.76 -1.19 4.55
C THR A 41 -15.83 -1.55 6.05
N GLY A 42 -15.90 -2.83 6.39
CA GLY A 42 -15.96 -3.29 7.78
C GLY A 42 -14.67 -3.02 8.56
N ILE A 43 -14.80 -2.72 9.86
CA ILE A 43 -13.68 -2.42 10.77
C ILE A 43 -12.63 -3.55 10.78
N GLN A 44 -13.07 -4.80 10.82
CA GLN A 44 -12.18 -5.96 10.82
C GLN A 44 -11.30 -6.04 9.55
N ALA A 45 -11.86 -5.69 8.39
CA ALA A 45 -11.13 -5.65 7.13
C ALA A 45 -10.11 -4.50 7.11
N LEU A 46 -10.47 -3.34 7.69
CA LEU A 46 -9.56 -2.20 7.80
C LEU A 46 -8.40 -2.48 8.75
N GLU A 47 -8.68 -3.06 9.92
CA GLU A 47 -7.63 -3.44 10.86
C GLU A 47 -6.66 -4.44 10.23
N GLU A 48 -7.17 -5.43 9.50
CA GLU A 48 -6.33 -6.40 8.81
C GLU A 48 -5.50 -5.78 7.70
N ALA A 49 -6.07 -4.88 6.89
CA ALA A 49 -5.32 -4.11 5.90
C ALA A 49 -4.20 -3.28 6.54
N CYS A 50 -4.47 -2.63 7.68
CA CYS A 50 -3.47 -1.88 8.44
C CYS A 50 -2.34 -2.77 8.98
N ARG A 51 -2.64 -3.96 9.51
CA ARG A 51 -1.62 -4.92 9.99
C ARG A 51 -0.71 -5.37 8.84
N ARG A 52 -1.28 -5.66 7.69
CA ARG A 52 -0.56 -6.04 6.47
C ARG A 52 0.34 -4.92 5.96
N ILE A 53 -0.16 -3.68 5.90
CA ILE A 53 0.65 -2.51 5.56
C ILE A 53 1.84 -2.36 6.53
N GLN A 54 1.61 -2.51 7.84
CA GLN A 54 2.69 -2.45 8.83
C GLN A 54 3.74 -3.54 8.63
N ARG A 55 3.32 -4.78 8.32
CA ARG A 55 4.23 -5.89 8.02
C ARG A 55 5.07 -5.60 6.77
N PHE A 56 4.43 -5.17 5.67
CA PHE A 56 5.13 -4.79 4.44
C PHE A 56 6.20 -3.73 4.71
N CYS A 57 5.82 -2.63 5.37
CA CYS A 57 6.76 -1.55 5.70
C CYS A 57 7.89 -2.00 6.64
N GLY A 58 7.60 -2.90 7.59
CA GLY A 58 8.60 -3.47 8.50
C GLY A 58 9.62 -4.38 7.83
N ASN A 59 9.32 -4.88 6.63
CA ASN A 59 10.22 -5.73 5.84
C ASN A 59 11.07 -4.93 4.82
N LEU A 60 10.86 -3.62 4.68
CA LEU A 60 11.64 -2.78 3.78
C LEU A 60 13.07 -2.59 4.32
N SER A 61 14.07 -2.65 3.43
CA SER A 61 15.50 -2.55 3.75
C SER A 61 16.25 -1.65 2.78
#